data_AF-A0A2M8NI18-F1
#
_entry.id   AF-A0A2M8NI18-F1
#
_cell.length_a   1.000
_cell.length_b   1.000
_cell.length_c   1.000
_cell.angle_alpha   90.00
_cell.angle_beta   90.00
_cell.angle_gamma   90.00
#
_symmetry.space_group_name_H-M   'P 1'
#
loop_
_entity.id
_entity.type
_entity.pdbx_description
1 polymer ?
#
loop_
_entity_poly.entity_id
_entity_poly.type
_entity_poly.pdbx_seq_one_letter_code
_entity_poly.pdbx_strand_id
1 'polypeptide(L)'
;MIEEKGSKRAQLLNAASQIVLEKGAAHLTLEAVAALAGVSKGGLLYHFPSKEALIKGMLEQYLTDFSTLVAQSYAALPEGRGRWLRAYVNAS
;
A
#
# COMPACT_ATOMS: atom_id res chain seq x y z
N MET A 1 -7.29 -19.10 -14.93
CA MET A 1 -6.93 -18.07 -13.93
C MET A 1 -6.23 -16.95 -14.68
N ILE A 2 -6.89 -15.82 -14.84
CA ILE A 2 -6.31 -14.66 -15.52
C ILE A 2 -5.57 -13.90 -14.44
N GLU A 3 -4.25 -13.77 -14.58
CA GLU A 3 -3.41 -12.97 -13.70
C GLU A 3 -3.85 -11.50 -13.86
N GLU A 4 -4.58 -10.95 -12.88
CA GLU A 4 -4.85 -9.51 -12.84
C GLU A 4 -3.50 -8.79 -12.59
N LYS A 5 -2.80 -8.46 -13.69
CA LYS A 5 -1.69 -7.50 -13.62
C LYS A 5 -2.27 -6.16 -13.20
N GLY A 6 -2.24 -5.87 -11.90
CA GLY A 6 -2.60 -4.56 -11.36
C GLY A 6 -1.89 -3.44 -12.11
N SER A 7 -2.51 -2.26 -12.18
CA SER A 7 -1.98 -1.09 -12.88
C SER A 7 -0.50 -0.84 -12.57
N LYS A 8 0.26 -0.28 -13.51
CA LYS A 8 1.66 0.13 -13.28
C LYS A 8 1.81 1.03 -12.05
N ARG A 9 0.80 1.85 -11.76
CA ARG A 9 0.71 2.63 -10.52
C ARG A 9 0.67 1.72 -9.28
N ALA A 10 -0.15 0.67 -9.28
CA ALA A 10 -0.25 -0.28 -8.16
C ALA A 10 1.05 -1.10 -7.99
N GLN A 11 1.69 -1.52 -9.08
CA GLN A 11 2.99 -2.21 -9.04
C GLN A 11 4.07 -1.35 -8.36
N LEU A 12 4.10 -0.05 -8.68
CA LEU A 12 5.00 0.92 -8.05
C LEU A 12 4.73 1.10 -6.55
N LEU A 13 3.47 1.19 -6.14
CA LEU A 13 3.09 1.32 -4.73
C LEU A 13 3.39 0.06 -3.92
N ASN A 14 3.17 -1.12 -4.50
CA ASN A 14 3.53 -2.40 -3.88
C ASN A 14 5.05 -2.52 -3.70
N ALA A 15 5.84 -2.18 -4.72
CA ALA A 15 7.29 -2.16 -4.63
C ALA A 15 7.79 -1.16 -3.58
N ALA A 16 7.20 0.04 -3.51
CA ALA A 16 7.52 1.03 -2.49
C ALA A 16 7.23 0.50 -1.08
N SER A 17 6.05 -0.10 -0.87
CA SER A 17 5.65 -0.69 0.41
C SER A 17 6.60 -1.81 0.83
N GLN A 18 6.96 -2.69 -0.11
CA GLN A 18 7.90 -3.79 0.15
C GLN A 18 9.27 -3.28 0.60
N ILE A 19 9.83 -2.26 -0.06
CA ILE A 19 11.10 -1.65 0.35
C ILE A 19 11.01 -1.10 1.78
N VAL A 20 9.93 -0.39 2.10
CA VAL A 20 9.75 0.19 3.43
C VAL A 20 9.61 -0.89 4.50
N LEU A 21 8.86 -1.96 4.24
CA LEU A 21 8.64 -3.06 5.17
C LEU A 21 9.91 -3.88 5.42
N GLU A 22 10.68 -4.17 4.38
CA GLU A 22 11.86 -5.04 4.48
C GLU A 22 13.13 -4.29 4.90
N LYS A 23 13.29 -3.04 4.44
CA LYS A 23 14.54 -2.28 4.55
C LYS A 23 14.39 -0.98 5.32
N GLY A 24 13.16 -0.55 5.62
CA GLY A 24 12.89 0.72 6.28
C GLY A 24 12.82 1.91 5.32
N ALA A 25 12.16 2.98 5.77
CA ALA A 25 11.84 4.15 4.95
C ALA A 25 13.08 4.92 4.42
N ALA A 26 14.22 4.83 5.10
CA ALA A 26 15.47 5.45 4.66
C ALA A 26 15.95 4.91 3.29
N HIS A 27 15.61 3.66 2.97
CA HIS A 27 15.99 3.00 1.72
C HIS A 27 15.02 3.22 0.55
N LEU A 28 13.93 3.96 0.77
CA LEU A 28 12.97 4.26 -0.28
C LEU A 28 13.54 5.32 -1.24
N THR A 29 13.96 4.91 -2.43
CA THR A 29 14.38 5.81 -3.52
C THR A 29 13.58 5.50 -4.79
N LEU A 30 13.43 6.49 -5.67
CA LEU A 30 12.73 6.31 -6.94
C LEU A 30 13.42 5.23 -7.80
N GLU A 31 14.75 5.19 -7.75
CA GLU A 31 15.57 4.17 -8.43
C GLU A 31 15.30 2.77 -7.87
N ALA A 32 15.30 2.60 -6.54
CA ALA A 32 15.06 1.31 -5.92
C ALA A 32 13.65 0.79 -6.23
N VAL A 33 12.65 1.68 -6.22
CA VAL A 33 11.26 1.35 -6.54
C VAL A 33 11.12 0.98 -8.02
N ALA A 34 11.70 1.77 -8.93
CA ALA A 34 11.65 1.49 -10.36
C ALA A 34 12.30 0.13 -10.69
N ALA A 35 13.46 -0.15 -10.07
CA ALA A 35 14.16 -1.42 -10.22
C ALA A 35 13.31 -2.60 -9.72
N LEU A 36 12.74 -2.50 -8.51
CA LEU A 36 11.92 -3.56 -7.93
C LEU A 36 10.60 -3.78 -8.70
N ALA A 37 9.97 -2.71 -9.18
CA ALA A 37 8.74 -2.79 -9.96
C ALA A 37 8.97 -3.19 -11.44
N GLY A 38 10.22 -3.34 -11.88
CA GLY A 38 10.55 -3.67 -13.27
C GLY A 38 10.10 -2.60 -14.27
N VAL A 39 10.23 -1.32 -13.91
CA VAL A 39 9.89 -0.18 -14.76
C VAL A 39 11.05 0.80 -14.88
N SER A 40 11.05 1.64 -15.91
CA SER A 40 12.04 2.70 -16.05
C SER A 40 11.76 3.85 -15.08
N LYS A 41 12.80 4.64 -14.75
CA LYS A 41 12.65 5.86 -13.95
C LYS A 41 11.66 6.86 -14.58
N GLY A 42 11.67 6.98 -15.92
CA GLY A 42 10.70 7.82 -16.64
C GLY A 42 9.26 7.30 -16.53
N GLY A 43 9.07 5.97 -16.61
CA GLY A 43 7.75 5.35 -16.40
C GLY A 43 7.24 5.51 -14.98
N LEU A 44 8.12 5.49 -13.98
CA LEU A 44 7.76 5.81 -12.61
C LEU A 44 7.34 7.28 -12.48
N LEU A 45 8.15 8.21 -12.99
CA LEU A 45 7.91 9.66 -12.89
C LEU A 45 6.61 10.10 -13.57
N TYR A 46 6.16 9.36 -14.59
CA TYR A 46 4.84 9.56 -15.19
C TYR A 46 3.69 9.36 -14.19
N HIS A 47 3.82 8.41 -13.25
CA HIS A 47 2.82 8.14 -12.22
C HIS A 47 3.05 8.92 -10.93
N PHE A 48 4.32 9.10 -10.54
CA PHE A 48 4.72 9.76 -9.31
C PHE A 48 5.85 10.75 -9.59
N PRO A 49 5.56 12.05 -9.73
CA PRO A 49 6.54 13.04 -10.17
C PRO A 49 7.64 13.30 -9.13
N SER A 50 7.49 12.83 -7.88
CA SER A 50 8.50 12.93 -6.83
C SER A 50 8.41 11.77 -5.84
N LYS A 51 9.43 11.66 -4.97
CA LYS A 51 9.45 10.69 -3.86
C LYS A 51 8.30 10.95 -2.88
N GLU A 52 7.99 12.21 -2.62
CA GLU A 52 6.88 12.63 -1.73
C GLU A 52 5.53 12.22 -2.34
N ALA A 53 5.34 12.38 -3.64
CA ALA A 53 4.13 11.93 -4.33
C ALA A 53 3.97 10.40 -4.27
N LEU A 54 5.07 9.66 -4.40
CA LEU A 54 5.09 8.20 -4.24
C LEU A 54 4.72 7.80 -2.81
N ILE A 55 5.34 8.43 -1.79
CA ILE A 55 5.04 8.18 -0.38
C ILE A 55 3.57 8.47 -0.07
N LYS A 56 3.05 9.61 -0.56
CA LYS A 56 1.64 9.96 -0.38
C LYS A 56 0.71 8.91 -0.98
N GLY A 57 0.97 8.49 -2.21
CA GLY A 57 0.16 7.44 -2.86
C GLY A 57 0.23 6.09 -2.14
N MET A 58 1.40 5.74 -1.60
CA MET A 58 1.61 4.53 -0.81
C MET A 58 0.82 4.56 0.50
N LEU A 59 0.86 5.68 1.22
CA LEU A 59 0.09 5.89 2.45
C LEU A 59 -1.43 5.91 2.18
N GLU A 60 -1.87 6.54 1.10
CA GLU A 60 -3.28 6.54 0.69
C GLU A 60 -3.79 5.11 0.42
N GLN A 61 -3.00 4.30 -0.27
CA GLN A 61 -3.34 2.89 -0.49
C GLN A 61 -3.39 2.13 0.83
N TYR A 62 -2.37 2.25 1.67
CA TYR A 62 -2.33 1.61 2.98
C TYR A 62 -3.55 1.96 3.85
N LEU A 63 -3.90 3.24 3.94
CA LEU A 63 -5.06 3.70 4.72
C LEU A 63 -6.38 3.16 4.15
N THR A 64 -6.50 3.07 2.82
CA THR A 64 -7.69 2.52 2.15
C THR A 64 -7.83 1.03 2.44
N ASP A 65 -6.74 0.27 2.33
CA ASP A 65 -6.71 -1.17 2.58
C ASP A 65 -7.02 -1.45 4.05
N PHE A 66 -6.40 -0.69 4.97
CA PHE A 66 -6.66 -0.80 6.41
C PHE A 66 -8.13 -0.48 6.75
N SER A 67 -8.68 0.60 6.19
CA SER A 67 -10.09 0.96 6.41
C SER A 67 -11.05 -0.13 5.94
N THR A 68 -10.73 -0.76 4.82
CA THR A 68 -11.48 -1.90 4.26
C THR A 68 -11.41 -3.10 5.21
N LEU A 69 -10.23 -3.44 5.72
CA LEU A 69 -10.02 -4.55 6.65
C LEU A 69 -10.75 -4.33 7.99
N VAL A 70 -10.73 -3.10 8.52
CA VAL A 70 -11.50 -2.74 9.72
C VAL A 70 -13.00 -2.91 9.47
N ALA A 71 -13.52 -2.44 8.33
CA ALA A 71 -14.93 -2.57 7.99
C ALA A 71 -15.37 -4.05 7.86
N GLN A 72 -14.54 -4.88 7.22
CA GLN A 72 -14.77 -6.32 7.10
C GLN A 72 -14.73 -7.01 8.47
N SER A 73 -13.73 -6.68 9.30
CA SER A 73 -13.60 -7.21 10.66
C SER A 73 -14.79 -6.80 11.53
N TYR A 74 -15.27 -5.56 11.40
CA TYR A 74 -16.46 -5.08 12.08
C TYR A 74 -17.68 -5.91 11.68
N ALA A 75 -17.93 -6.05 10.37
CA ALA A 75 -19.07 -6.80 9.84
C ALA A 75 -19.10 -8.27 10.30
N ALA A 76 -17.93 -8.92 10.41
CA ALA A 76 -17.81 -10.32 10.83
C ALA A 76 -17.96 -10.55 12.35
N LEU A 77 -17.83 -9.51 13.18
CA LEU A 77 -17.88 -9.65 14.63
C LEU A 77 -19.33 -9.55 15.17
N PRO A 78 -19.67 -10.33 16.23
CA PRO A 78 -20.96 -10.18 16.93
C PRO A 78 -21.18 -8.77 17.47
N GLU A 79 -22.44 -8.35 17.47
CA GLU A 79 -22.87 -7.09 18.07
C GLU A 79 -22.53 -7.04 19.57
N GLY A 80 -22.20 -5.84 20.06
CA GLY A 80 -21.96 -5.61 21.48
C GLY A 80 -20.86 -4.59 21.76
N ARG A 81 -20.65 -4.30 23.05
CA ARG A 81 -19.68 -3.31 23.50
C ARG A 81 -18.27 -3.64 22.99
N GLY A 82 -17.56 -2.61 22.55
CA GLY A 82 -16.18 -2.72 22.07
C GLY A 82 -16.01 -3.40 20.71
N ARG A 83 -17.09 -3.64 19.95
CA ARG A 83 -17.01 -4.26 18.61
C ARG A 83 -16.05 -3.51 17.68
N TRP A 84 -16.11 -2.18 17.66
CA TRP A 84 -15.20 -1.35 16.86
C TRP A 84 -13.73 -1.51 17.28
N LEU A 85 -13.44 -1.48 18.58
CA LEU A 85 -12.07 -1.66 19.08
C LEU A 85 -11.52 -3.04 18.70
N ARG A 86 -12.32 -4.10 18.83
CA ARG A 86 -11.92 -5.45 18.39
C ARG A 86 -11.70 -5.50 16.88
N ALA A 87 -12.56 -4.86 16.08
CA ALA A 87 -12.39 -4.79 14.63
C ALA A 87 -11.10 -4.05 14.25
N TYR A 88 -10.80 -2.95 14.94
CA TYR A 88 -9.57 -2.19 14.74
C TYR A 88 -8.32 -3.03 15.08
N VAL A 89 -8.30 -3.65 16.27
CA VAL A 89 -7.18 -4.50 16.71
C VAL A 89 -6.98 -5.72 15.79
N ASN A 90 -8.06 -6.34 15.32
CA ASN A 90 -7.97 -7.47 14.39
C ASN A 90 -7.45 -7.08 12.99
N ALA A 91 -7.60 -5.80 12.62
CA ALA A 91 -7.10 -5.27 11.35
C ALA A 91 -5.67 -4.70 11.45
N SER A 92 -5.12 -4.61 12.66
CA SER A 92 -3.80 -4.03 12.97
C SER A 92 -2.66 -5.00 12.72
#